data_AF-A0A392NMV9-F1
#
_entry.id   AF-A0A392NMV9-F1
#
_cell.length_a   1.000
_cell.length_b   1.000
_cell.length_c   1.000
_cell.angle_alpha   90.00
_cell.angle_beta   90.00
_cell.angle_gamma   90.00
#
_symmetry.space_group_name_H-M   'P 1'
#
loop_
_entity.id
_entity.type
_entity.pdbx_description
1 polymer ?
#
loop_
_entity_poly.entity_id
_entity_poly.type
_entity_poly.pdbx_seq_one_letter_code
_entity_poly.pdbx_strand_id
1 'polypeptide(L)'
;MMKSRYLKDLELWTGADRLNKFIELVETAVDLDHLENGEYMISSSYDSALTELKEQQELLDSQIYDLHRQTAVDLDLVVDKALKLDKGTQFGHVFRITKKEEPKIRKKLNTQFIVLETRKDGVKFTNTKLKKLGDKYQQILEEYKSCQKQLVIKVVEISATFSEVFESLAELISELDVLLSFADLASSCPTPYTRPDITSS
;
A
#
# COMPACT_ATOMS: atom_id res chain seq x y z
N MET A 1 -14.28 -43.29 -2.80
CA MET A 1 -13.49 -42.86 -3.96
C MET A 1 -13.21 -41.37 -3.93
N MET A 2 -14.19 -40.45 -3.99
CA MET A 2 -13.87 -39.00 -3.93
C MET A 2 -13.21 -38.56 -2.62
N LYS A 3 -13.73 -39.01 -1.46
CA LYS A 3 -13.10 -38.69 -0.16
C LYS A 3 -11.68 -39.24 -0.03
N SER A 4 -11.46 -40.47 -0.45
CA SER A 4 -10.14 -41.13 -0.35
C SER A 4 -9.12 -40.60 -1.35
N ARG A 5 -9.57 -40.01 -2.47
CA ARG A 5 -8.71 -39.53 -3.56
C ARG A 5 -8.44 -38.03 -3.50
N TYR A 6 -9.42 -37.21 -3.11
CA TYR A 6 -9.29 -35.76 -3.14
C TYR A 6 -9.33 -35.11 -1.76
N LEU A 7 -10.23 -35.54 -0.88
CA LEU A 7 -10.45 -34.85 0.40
C LEU A 7 -9.21 -34.90 1.30
N LYS A 8 -8.57 -36.07 1.42
CA LYS A 8 -7.38 -36.23 2.26
C LYS A 8 -6.21 -35.34 1.82
N ASP A 9 -5.96 -35.28 0.52
CA ASP A 9 -4.84 -34.50 -0.02
C ASP A 9 -5.17 -33.01 0.00
N LEU A 10 -6.43 -32.62 -0.23
CA LEU A 10 -6.88 -31.25 -0.05
C LEU A 10 -6.68 -30.79 1.40
N GLU A 11 -7.16 -31.56 2.38
CA GLU A 11 -6.99 -31.26 3.81
C GLU A 11 -5.51 -31.15 4.22
N LEU A 12 -4.64 -31.99 3.66
CA LEU A 12 -3.20 -31.93 3.87
C LEU A 12 -2.60 -30.62 3.36
N TRP A 13 -2.88 -30.26 2.09
CA TRP A 13 -2.29 -29.09 1.46
C TRP A 13 -2.90 -27.77 1.94
N THR A 14 -4.18 -27.77 2.35
CA THR A 14 -4.84 -26.60 2.97
C THR A 14 -4.64 -26.53 4.49
N GLY A 15 -3.83 -27.42 5.06
CA GLY A 15 -3.62 -27.51 6.50
C GLY A 15 -2.80 -26.36 7.10
N ALA A 16 -2.70 -26.37 8.44
CA ALA A 16 -2.00 -25.36 9.24
C ALA A 16 -0.55 -25.11 8.78
N ASP A 17 0.19 -26.18 8.46
CA ASP A 17 1.62 -26.12 8.14
C ASP A 17 1.93 -25.89 6.65
N ARG A 18 0.89 -25.70 5.81
CA ARG A 18 1.02 -25.56 4.36
C ARG A 18 0.37 -24.25 3.90
N LEU A 19 -0.79 -24.30 3.26
CA LEU A 19 -1.45 -23.09 2.74
C LEU A 19 -1.77 -22.08 3.84
N ASN A 20 -2.22 -22.52 5.03
CA ASN A 20 -2.53 -21.60 6.11
C ASN A 20 -1.28 -20.84 6.60
N LYS A 21 -0.11 -21.49 6.58
CA LYS A 21 1.15 -20.81 6.90
C LYS A 21 1.51 -19.73 5.89
N PHE A 22 1.19 -19.94 4.61
CA PHE A 22 1.31 -18.90 3.59
C PHE A 22 0.31 -17.75 3.82
N ILE A 23 -0.94 -18.07 4.17
CA ILE A 23 -1.95 -17.06 4.49
C ILE A 23 -1.48 -16.20 5.68
N GLU A 24 -1.01 -16.82 6.76
CA GLU A 24 -0.44 -16.12 7.91
C GLU A 24 0.72 -15.20 7.53
N LEU A 25 1.61 -15.65 6.64
CA LEU A 25 2.71 -14.82 6.11
C LEU A 25 2.16 -13.57 5.41
N VAL A 26 1.17 -13.73 4.53
CA VAL A 26 0.57 -12.61 3.79
C VAL A 26 -0.14 -11.65 4.74
N GLU A 27 -0.98 -12.15 5.65
CA GLU A 27 -1.71 -11.33 6.63
C GLU A 27 -0.78 -10.55 7.57
N THR A 28 0.38 -11.11 7.89
CA THR A 28 1.38 -10.43 8.75
C THR A 28 2.23 -9.44 7.96
N ALA A 29 2.61 -9.78 6.72
CA ALA A 29 3.56 -9.01 5.93
C ALA A 29 2.93 -7.89 5.12
N VAL A 30 1.70 -8.04 4.66
CA VAL A 30 1.03 -7.09 3.75
C VAL A 30 0.05 -6.22 4.53
N ASP A 31 0.07 -4.92 4.25
CA ASP A 31 -0.93 -3.99 4.77
C ASP A 31 -2.24 -4.14 3.96
N LEU A 32 -3.18 -4.90 4.51
CA LEU A 32 -4.47 -5.17 3.86
C LEU A 32 -5.45 -3.98 3.96
N ASP A 33 -5.24 -3.05 4.89
CA ASP A 33 -6.08 -1.86 5.04
C ASP A 33 -5.80 -0.86 3.91
N HIS A 34 -4.51 -0.67 3.57
CA HIS A 34 -4.13 0.19 2.44
C HIS A 34 -4.42 -0.43 1.07
N LEU A 35 -4.61 -1.76 1.01
CA LEU A 35 -4.98 -2.47 -0.21
C LEU A 35 -6.32 -1.98 -0.77
N GLU A 36 -7.28 -1.60 0.08
CA GLU A 36 -8.58 -1.05 -0.34
C GLU A 36 -8.43 0.24 -1.17
N ASN A 37 -7.32 0.96 -0.96
CA ASN A 37 -6.98 2.18 -1.71
C ASN A 37 -6.18 1.90 -2.99
N GLY A 38 -5.93 0.63 -3.31
CA GLY A 38 -5.14 0.20 -4.47
C GLY A 38 -3.62 0.30 -4.28
N GLU A 39 -3.15 0.49 -3.04
CA GLU A 39 -1.73 0.56 -2.71
C GLU A 39 -1.26 -0.74 -2.06
N TYR A 40 -0.23 -1.37 -2.65
CA TYR A 40 0.39 -2.57 -2.11
C TYR A 40 1.63 -2.18 -1.32
N MET A 41 1.63 -2.42 -0.01
CA MET A 41 2.75 -2.11 0.86
C MET A 41 2.96 -3.17 1.93
N ILE A 42 4.19 -3.24 2.45
CA ILE A 42 4.49 -4.03 3.63
C ILE A 42 3.89 -3.34 4.85
N SER A 43 3.24 -4.12 5.70
CA SER A 43 2.71 -3.64 6.98
C SER A 43 3.83 -3.03 7.81
N SER A 44 3.61 -1.82 8.35
CA SER A 44 4.64 -1.15 9.15
C SER A 44 5.01 -1.94 10.42
N SER A 45 4.09 -2.77 10.94
CA SER A 45 4.33 -3.64 12.09
C SER A 45 5.09 -4.92 11.77
N TYR A 46 5.35 -5.20 10.49
CA TYR A 46 6.09 -6.39 10.07
C TYR A 46 7.56 -6.35 10.51
N ASP A 47 8.15 -5.14 10.58
CA ASP A 47 9.54 -4.94 10.95
C ASP A 47 9.68 -3.70 11.85
N SER A 48 10.46 -3.82 12.93
CA SER A 48 10.60 -2.74 13.91
C SER A 48 11.22 -1.48 13.32
N ALA A 49 12.12 -1.61 12.34
CA ALA A 49 12.72 -0.44 11.69
C ALA A 49 11.69 0.30 10.82
N LEU A 50 10.78 -0.42 10.14
CA LEU A 50 9.67 0.23 9.45
C LEU A 50 8.72 0.92 10.43
N THR A 51 8.42 0.30 11.57
CA THR A 51 7.60 0.91 12.63
C THR A 51 8.23 2.23 13.10
N GLU A 52 9.52 2.21 13.46
CA GLU A 52 10.24 3.41 13.92
C GLU A 52 10.26 4.52 12.86
N LEU A 53 10.51 4.18 11.59
CA LEU A 53 10.51 5.15 10.50
C LEU A 53 9.11 5.74 10.26
N LYS A 54 8.06 4.93 10.40
CA LYS A 54 6.67 5.39 10.29
C LYS A 54 6.31 6.35 11.41
N GLU A 55 6.66 6.04 12.66
CA GLU A 55 6.43 6.92 13.81
C GLU A 55 7.19 8.25 13.66
N GLN A 56 8.43 8.21 13.17
CA GLN A 56 9.20 9.42 12.86
C GLN A 56 8.55 10.27 11.77
N GLN A 57 8.01 9.62 10.74
CA GLN A 57 7.29 10.29 9.66
C GLN A 57 6.03 11.00 10.19
N GLU A 58 5.23 10.33 11.02
CA GLU A 58 4.02 10.89 11.64
C GLU A 58 4.34 12.05 12.58
N LEU A 59 5.42 11.94 13.36
CA LEU A 59 5.90 13.03 14.20
C LEU A 59 6.27 14.27 13.36
N LEU A 60 6.97 14.07 12.25
CA LEU A 60 7.35 15.15 11.35
C LEU A 60 6.13 15.79 10.68
N ASP A 61 5.17 14.99 10.24
CA ASP A 61 3.91 15.48 9.68
C ASP A 61 3.15 16.34 10.70
N SER A 62 3.09 15.91 11.95
CA SER A 62 2.49 16.68 13.05
C SER A 62 3.21 18.01 13.28
N GLN A 63 4.55 18.01 13.34
CA GLN A 63 5.36 19.22 13.49
C GLN A 63 5.19 20.19 12.30
N ILE A 64 5.11 19.68 11.08
CA ILE A 64 4.87 20.47 9.88
C ILE A 64 3.47 21.10 9.94
N TYR A 65 2.46 20.34 10.37
CA TYR A 65 1.10 20.82 10.50
C TYR A 65 0.95 21.89 11.60
N ASP A 66 1.63 21.72 12.73
CA ASP A 66 1.69 22.73 13.79
C ASP A 66 2.38 24.01 13.31
N LEU A 67 3.47 23.88 12.56
CA LEU A 67 4.14 25.03 11.94
C LEU A 67 3.23 25.73 10.94
N HIS A 68 2.42 24.99 10.18
CA HIS A 68 1.44 25.56 9.26
C HIS A 68 0.36 26.35 9.99
N ARG A 69 -0.18 25.82 11.08
CA ARG A 69 -1.15 26.53 11.94
C ARG A 69 -0.55 27.79 12.55
N GLN A 70 0.66 27.70 13.11
CA GLN A 70 1.36 28.87 13.67
C GLN A 70 1.62 29.93 12.61
N THR A 71 2.07 29.52 11.43
CA THR A 71 2.34 30.45 10.32
C THR A 71 1.07 31.15 9.84
N ALA A 72 -0.07 30.46 9.86
CA ALA A 72 -1.36 31.06 9.53
C ALA A 72 -1.75 32.15 10.53
N VAL A 73 -1.56 31.90 11.84
CA VAL A 73 -1.79 32.89 12.91
C VAL A 73 -0.87 34.09 12.75
N ASP A 74 0.43 33.85 12.53
CA ASP A 74 1.42 34.92 12.38
C ASP A 74 1.15 35.81 11.17
N LEU A 75 0.53 35.26 10.13
CA LEU A 75 0.16 35.96 8.89
C LEU A 75 -1.27 36.51 8.88
N ASP A 76 -2.06 36.26 9.93
CA ASP A 76 -3.50 36.59 9.99
C ASP A 76 -4.29 36.01 8.79
N LEU A 77 -4.02 34.73 8.49
CA LEU A 77 -4.65 33.98 7.40
C LEU A 77 -5.41 32.77 7.94
N VAL A 78 -6.49 32.41 7.26
CA VAL A 78 -7.26 31.19 7.57
C VAL A 78 -6.51 29.95 7.06
N VAL A 79 -6.21 29.01 7.96
CA VAL A 79 -5.60 27.70 7.66
C VAL A 79 -6.45 26.94 6.62
N ASP A 80 -5.79 26.25 5.69
CA ASP A 80 -6.36 25.42 4.60
C ASP A 80 -7.27 26.14 3.57
N LYS A 81 -7.63 27.40 3.85
CA LYS A 81 -8.41 28.25 2.95
C LYS A 81 -7.55 29.32 2.28
N ALA A 82 -6.93 30.17 3.08
CA ALA A 82 -6.10 31.28 2.63
C ALA A 82 -4.61 30.90 2.58
N LEU A 83 -4.14 30.17 3.59
CA LEU A 83 -2.80 29.57 3.65
C LEU A 83 -2.93 28.05 3.54
N LYS A 84 -2.47 27.48 2.43
CA LYS A 84 -2.42 26.03 2.20
C LYS A 84 -1.01 25.50 2.41
N LEU A 85 -0.92 24.22 2.77
CA LEU A 85 0.32 23.46 2.79
C LEU A 85 0.29 22.47 1.62
N ASP A 86 1.11 22.73 0.59
CA ASP A 86 1.26 21.78 -0.51
C ASP A 86 2.40 20.79 -0.18
N LYS A 87 2.12 19.49 -0.30
CA LYS A 87 3.09 18.40 -0.13
C LYS A 87 3.63 17.90 -1.48
N GLY A 88 4.79 17.24 -1.49
CA GLY A 88 5.32 16.54 -2.66
C GLY A 88 5.63 17.43 -3.87
N THR A 89 5.89 18.72 -3.64
CA THR A 89 6.30 19.62 -4.73
C THR A 89 7.78 19.37 -5.09
N GLN A 90 8.26 19.97 -6.19
CA GLN A 90 9.70 19.97 -6.51
C GLN A 90 10.59 20.61 -5.41
N PHE A 91 9.97 21.33 -4.47
CA PHE A 91 10.62 21.94 -3.31
C PHE A 91 10.27 21.22 -1.99
N GLY A 92 9.68 20.02 -2.06
CA GLY A 92 9.13 19.31 -0.91
C GLY A 92 7.86 19.97 -0.37
N HIS A 93 7.85 20.28 0.94
CA HIS A 93 6.75 20.94 1.64
C HIS A 93 6.83 22.46 1.49
N VAL A 94 5.74 23.09 1.04
CA VAL A 94 5.69 24.54 0.83
C VAL A 94 4.37 25.13 1.28
N PHE A 95 4.41 26.38 1.75
CA PHE A 95 3.21 27.18 1.93
C PHE A 95 2.74 27.74 0.60
N ARG A 96 1.43 27.81 0.41
CA ARG A 96 0.80 28.45 -0.75
C ARG A 96 -0.32 29.38 -0.32
N ILE A 97 -0.33 30.57 -0.89
CA ILE A 97 -1.41 31.55 -0.76
C ILE A 97 -1.97 31.90 -2.13
N THR A 98 -3.21 32.38 -2.16
CA THR A 98 -3.79 32.91 -3.40
C THR A 98 -3.25 34.31 -3.71
N LYS A 99 -3.35 34.72 -4.97
CA LYS A 99 -2.98 36.08 -5.40
C LYS A 99 -3.76 37.20 -4.69
N LYS A 100 -4.96 36.88 -4.18
CA LYS A 100 -5.80 37.81 -3.40
C LYS A 100 -5.19 38.14 -2.03
N GLU A 101 -4.53 37.15 -1.41
CA GLU A 101 -3.98 37.29 -0.07
C GLU A 101 -2.55 37.83 -0.06
N GLU A 102 -1.80 37.65 -1.15
CA GLU A 102 -0.41 38.12 -1.28
C GLU A 102 -0.20 39.60 -0.90
N PRO A 103 -1.02 40.57 -1.39
CA PRO A 103 -0.80 41.98 -1.06
C PRO A 103 -0.90 42.29 0.44
N LYS A 104 -1.72 41.53 1.18
CA LYS A 104 -1.92 41.72 2.62
C LYS A 104 -0.69 41.33 3.44
N ILE A 105 0.07 40.34 2.95
CA ILE A 105 1.22 39.78 3.67
C ILE A 105 2.56 40.05 3.01
N ARG A 106 2.59 40.75 1.87
CA ARG A 106 3.80 41.06 1.07
C ARG A 106 4.98 41.53 1.90
N LYS A 107 4.75 42.44 2.85
CA LYS A 107 5.82 42.95 3.72
C LYS A 107 6.46 41.82 4.54
N LYS A 108 5.64 40.98 5.20
CA LYS A 108 6.11 39.83 5.99
C LYS A 108 6.76 38.78 5.09
N LEU A 109 6.16 38.52 3.91
CA LEU A 109 6.67 37.59 2.90
C LEU A 109 8.13 37.92 2.52
N ASN A 110 8.43 39.19 2.26
CA ASN A 110 9.75 39.64 1.84
C ASN A 110 10.79 39.70 2.98
N THR A 111 10.36 39.78 4.23
CA THR A 111 11.27 39.93 5.38
C THR A 111 11.49 38.65 6.18
N GLN A 112 10.53 37.73 6.17
CA GLN A 112 10.52 36.55 7.05
C GLN A 112 10.47 35.22 6.28
N PHE A 113 10.17 35.25 4.99
CA PHE A 113 9.98 34.05 4.16
C PHE A 113 10.85 34.08 2.90
N ILE A 114 10.99 32.92 2.31
CA ILE A 114 11.68 32.71 1.04
C ILE A 114 10.60 32.38 0.00
N VAL A 115 10.43 33.27 -0.97
CA VAL A 115 9.51 33.04 -2.10
C VAL A 115 10.16 32.05 -3.06
N LEU A 116 9.45 30.97 -3.37
CA LEU A 116 9.94 29.88 -4.21
C LEU A 116 9.37 29.99 -5.63
N GLU A 117 8.09 30.31 -5.75
CA GLU A 117 7.40 30.34 -7.03
C GLU A 117 6.21 31.29 -7.00
N THR A 118 6.01 32.05 -8.08
CA THR A 118 4.81 32.86 -8.28
C THR A 118 4.14 32.44 -9.58
N ARG A 119 2.86 32.04 -9.49
CA ARG A 119 2.02 31.66 -10.63
C ARG A 119 0.75 32.52 -10.70
N LYS A 120 -0.02 32.35 -11.77
CA LYS A 120 -1.30 33.06 -11.96
C LYS A 120 -2.30 32.83 -10.81
N ASP A 121 -2.22 31.65 -10.20
CA ASP A 121 -3.13 31.08 -9.22
C ASP A 121 -2.66 31.24 -7.76
N GLY A 122 -1.42 31.69 -7.53
CA GLY A 122 -0.92 31.94 -6.19
C GLY A 122 0.60 32.08 -6.07
N VAL A 123 1.06 32.23 -4.84
CA VAL A 123 2.48 32.32 -4.49
C VAL A 123 2.82 31.16 -3.55
N LYS A 124 3.89 30.44 -3.88
CA LYS A 124 4.51 29.43 -3.03
C LYS A 124 5.74 29.99 -2.35
N PHE A 125 5.86 29.73 -1.06
CA PHE A 125 6.95 30.23 -0.24
C PHE A 125 7.22 29.26 0.91
N THR A 126 8.35 29.45 1.58
CA THR A 126 8.76 28.64 2.72
C THR A 126 9.51 29.49 3.74
N ASN A 127 9.83 28.90 4.88
CA ASN A 127 10.80 29.44 5.82
C ASN A 127 11.84 28.36 6.18
N THR A 128 12.91 28.75 6.86
CA THR A 128 13.99 27.82 7.22
C THR A 128 13.50 26.65 8.08
N LYS A 129 12.46 26.84 8.89
CA LYS A 129 11.90 25.77 9.74
C LYS A 129 11.16 24.73 8.89
N LEU A 130 10.26 25.17 8.01
CA LEU A 130 9.50 24.29 7.13
C LEU A 130 10.43 23.55 6.18
N LYS A 131 11.43 24.23 5.62
CA LYS A 131 12.44 23.59 4.78
C LYS A 131 13.17 22.46 5.52
N LYS A 132 13.67 22.72 6.74
CA LYS A 132 14.36 21.69 7.55
C LYS A 132 13.46 20.49 7.87
N LEU A 133 12.21 20.74 8.26
CA LEU A 133 11.26 19.66 8.53
C LEU A 133 10.91 18.87 7.26
N GLY A 134 10.69 19.56 6.15
CA GLY A 134 10.40 18.95 4.86
C GLY A 134 11.56 18.12 4.31
N ASP A 135 12.80 18.62 4.42
CA ASP A 135 14.02 17.90 4.02
C ASP A 135 14.19 16.64 4.87
N LYS A 136 13.99 16.73 6.20
CA LYS A 136 14.05 15.57 7.09
C LYS A 136 12.94 14.56 6.81
N TYR A 137 11.72 15.03 6.55
CA TYR A 137 10.61 14.16 6.16
C TYR A 137 10.93 13.39 4.88
N GLN A 138 11.49 14.08 3.88
CA GLN A 138 11.86 13.45 2.61
C GLN A 138 12.94 12.39 2.80
N GLN A 139 13.94 12.67 3.64
CA GLN A 139 14.96 11.69 4.02
C GLN A 139 14.35 10.44 4.65
N ILE A 140 13.50 10.59 5.68
CA ILE A 140 12.85 9.46 6.35
C ILE A 140 11.95 8.67 5.39
N LEU A 141 11.25 9.36 4.48
CA LEU A 141 10.43 8.71 3.46
C LEU A 141 11.28 7.86 2.49
N GLU A 142 12.46 8.34 2.10
CA GLU A 142 13.40 7.59 1.25
C GLU A 142 13.99 6.38 1.98
N GLU A 143 14.35 6.55 3.25
CA GLU A 143 14.80 5.47 4.13
C GLU A 143 13.72 4.40 4.31
N TYR A 144 12.46 4.80 4.55
CA TYR A 144 11.31 3.90 4.66
C TYR A 144 11.10 3.11 3.37
N LYS A 145 11.11 3.78 2.20
CA LYS A 145 10.98 3.11 0.89
C LYS A 145 12.10 2.12 0.64
N SER A 146 13.33 2.47 1.00
CA SER A 146 14.49 1.59 0.85
C SER A 146 14.38 0.35 1.74
N CYS A 147 14.05 0.54 3.03
CA CYS A 147 13.84 -0.54 3.99
C CYS A 147 12.72 -1.48 3.52
N GLN A 148 11.57 -0.92 3.14
CA GLN A 148 10.43 -1.66 2.63
C GLN A 148 10.80 -2.49 1.41
N LYS A 149 11.55 -1.93 0.45
CA LYS A 149 11.99 -2.67 -0.74
C LYS A 149 12.79 -3.94 -0.39
N GLN A 150 13.64 -3.87 0.63
CA GLN A 150 14.40 -5.04 1.09
C GLN A 150 13.48 -6.09 1.73
N LEU A 151 12.46 -5.66 2.48
CA LEU A 151 11.49 -6.55 3.09
C LEU A 151 10.61 -7.23 2.05
N VAL A 152 10.18 -6.51 1.01
CA VAL A 152 9.46 -7.09 -0.13
C VAL A 152 10.25 -8.23 -0.76
N ILE A 153 11.55 -8.05 -1.00
CA ILE A 153 12.41 -9.12 -1.58
C ILE A 153 12.38 -10.35 -0.68
N LYS A 154 12.57 -10.19 0.63
CA LYS A 154 12.54 -11.31 1.59
C LYS A 154 11.17 -12.01 1.62
N VAL A 155 10.08 -11.25 1.64
CA VAL A 155 8.72 -11.81 1.66
C VAL A 155 8.45 -12.60 0.38
N VAL A 156 8.90 -12.11 -0.78
CA VAL A 156 8.78 -12.83 -2.05
C VAL A 156 9.63 -14.11 -2.05
N GLU A 157 10.86 -14.06 -1.54
CA GLU A 157 11.73 -15.24 -1.42
C GLU A 157 11.10 -16.31 -0.52
N ILE A 158 10.54 -15.91 0.63
CA ILE A 158 9.83 -16.83 1.54
C ILE A 158 8.57 -17.37 0.86
N SER A 159 7.80 -16.51 0.19
CA SER A 159 6.59 -16.91 -0.56
C SER A 159 6.90 -17.95 -1.63
N ALA A 160 8.04 -17.83 -2.32
CA ALA A 160 8.47 -18.79 -3.34
C ALA A 160 8.70 -20.20 -2.77
N THR A 161 9.02 -20.33 -1.49
CA THR A 161 9.19 -21.65 -0.83
C THR A 161 7.87 -22.44 -0.71
N PHE A 162 6.72 -21.77 -0.90
CA PHE A 162 5.41 -22.41 -0.92
C PHE A 162 5.00 -22.91 -2.31
N SER A 163 5.85 -22.83 -3.34
CA SER A 163 5.49 -23.22 -4.71
C SER A 163 4.94 -24.65 -4.81
N GLU A 164 5.54 -25.61 -4.09
CA GLU A 164 5.08 -27.00 -4.03
C GLU A 164 3.62 -27.11 -3.54
N VAL A 165 3.22 -26.27 -2.59
CA VAL A 165 1.83 -26.25 -2.07
C VAL A 165 0.86 -25.81 -3.16
N PHE A 166 1.21 -24.74 -3.89
CA PHE A 166 0.37 -24.23 -4.97
C PHE A 166 0.31 -25.16 -6.17
N GLU A 167 1.42 -25.77 -6.57
CA GLU A 167 1.47 -26.75 -7.66
C GLU A 167 0.59 -27.98 -7.35
N SER A 168 0.72 -28.52 -6.13
CA SER A 168 -0.06 -29.69 -5.70
C SER A 168 -1.56 -29.38 -5.60
N LEU A 169 -1.92 -28.20 -5.09
CA LEU A 169 -3.32 -27.75 -5.07
C LEU A 169 -3.86 -27.52 -6.48
N ALA A 170 -3.06 -26.92 -7.37
CA ALA A 170 -3.46 -26.66 -8.75
C ALA A 170 -3.77 -27.96 -9.50
N GLU A 171 -2.94 -29.00 -9.37
CA GLU A 171 -3.20 -30.32 -9.95
C GLU A 171 -4.53 -30.91 -9.45
N LEU A 172 -4.71 -30.92 -8.13
CA LEU A 172 -5.90 -31.48 -7.48
C LEU A 172 -7.19 -30.76 -7.88
N ILE A 173 -7.17 -29.43 -7.86
CA ILE A 173 -8.32 -28.58 -8.20
C ILE A 173 -8.63 -28.70 -9.68
N SER A 174 -7.62 -28.77 -10.55
CA SER A 174 -7.82 -28.90 -12.00
C SER A 174 -8.49 -30.24 -12.36
N GLU A 175 -8.09 -31.35 -11.72
CA GLU A 175 -8.76 -32.62 -11.95
C GLU A 175 -10.22 -32.58 -11.47
N LEU A 176 -10.47 -32.00 -10.30
CA LEU A 176 -11.81 -31.82 -9.77
C LEU A 176 -12.68 -30.96 -10.70
N ASP A 177 -12.15 -29.86 -11.22
CA ASP A 177 -12.85 -28.96 -12.14
C ASP A 177 -13.32 -29.68 -13.41
N VAL A 178 -12.44 -30.48 -14.02
CA VAL A 178 -12.78 -31.28 -15.21
C VAL A 178 -13.84 -32.34 -14.90
N LEU A 179 -13.67 -33.09 -13.81
CA LEU A 179 -14.60 -34.16 -13.45
C LEU A 179 -15.99 -33.60 -13.07
N LEU A 180 -16.04 -32.47 -12.37
CA LEU A 180 -17.28 -31.78 -12.06
C LEU A 180 -17.94 -31.24 -13.32
N SER A 181 -17.16 -30.67 -14.25
CA SER A 181 -17.66 -30.23 -15.56
C SER A 181 -18.24 -31.39 -16.37
N PHE A 182 -17.61 -32.57 -16.36
CA PHE A 182 -18.13 -33.76 -17.01
C PHE A 182 -19.43 -34.26 -16.37
N ALA A 183 -19.51 -34.25 -15.04
CA ALA A 183 -20.71 -34.65 -14.32
C ALA A 183 -21.87 -33.68 -14.58
N ASP A 184 -21.60 -32.38 -14.58
CA ASP A 184 -22.58 -31.33 -14.90
C ASP A 184 -23.09 -31.50 -16.33
N LEU A 185 -22.21 -31.61 -17.32
CA LEU A 185 -22.59 -31.83 -18.72
C LEU A 185 -23.40 -33.13 -18.90
N ALA A 186 -22.93 -34.23 -18.31
CA ALA A 186 -23.58 -35.54 -18.45
C ALA A 186 -25.01 -35.56 -17.88
N SER A 187 -25.26 -34.78 -16.82
CA SER A 187 -26.56 -34.74 -16.15
C SER A 187 -27.50 -33.64 -16.67
N SER A 188 -26.95 -32.54 -17.21
CA SER A 188 -27.71 -31.37 -17.67
C SER A 188 -28.10 -31.40 -19.15
N CYS A 189 -27.48 -32.27 -19.96
CA CYS A 189 -27.84 -32.43 -21.38
C CYS A 189 -29.32 -32.84 -21.58
N PRO A 190 -29.97 -32.40 -22.68
CA PRO A 190 -31.38 -32.75 -22.98
C PRO A 190 -31.66 -34.26 -22.97
N THR A 191 -30.66 -35.04 -23.38
CA THR A 191 -30.59 -36.48 -23.16
C THR A 191 -29.35 -36.76 -22.31
N PRO A 192 -29.51 -37.19 -21.03
CA PRO A 192 -28.37 -37.46 -20.15
C PRO A 192 -27.41 -38.49 -20.72
N TYR A 193 -26.11 -38.24 -20.57
CA TYR A 193 -25.08 -39.16 -21.05
C TYR A 193 -24.99 -40.38 -20.14
N THR A 194 -24.66 -41.53 -20.74
CA THR A 194 -24.39 -42.78 -20.00
C THR A 194 -22.92 -43.15 -20.11
N ARG A 195 -22.37 -43.79 -19.08
CA ARG A 195 -20.98 -44.24 -19.08
C ARG A 195 -20.75 -45.27 -20.19
N PRO A 196 -19.75 -45.08 -21.08
CA PRO A 196 -19.44 -46.06 -22.12
C PRO A 196 -18.66 -47.26 -21.58
N ASP A 197 -18.83 -48.42 -22.22
CA ASP A 197 -18.03 -49.62 -21.97
C ASP A 197 -16.72 -49.55 -22.77
N ILE A 198 -15.58 -49.69 -22.07
CA ILE A 198 -14.25 -49.62 -22.66
C ILE A 198 -13.71 -51.05 -22.85
N THR A 199 -13.45 -51.44 -24.10
CA THR A 199 -12.89 -52.77 -24.45
C THR A 199 -11.44 -52.66 -24.93
N SER A 200 -10.58 -53.59 -24.51
CA SER A 200 -9.23 -53.74 -25.05
C SER A 200 -9.31 -54.26 -26.49
N SER A 201 -9.00 -53.42 -27.45
CA SER A 201 -8.83 -53.85 -28.86
C SER A 201 -7.63 -54.77 -28.99
#